data_AF-W4QK28-F1
#
_entry.id   AF-W4QK28-F1
#
_cell.length_a   1.000
_cell.length_b   1.000
_cell.length_c   1.000
_cell.angle_alpha   90.00
_cell.angle_beta   90.00
_cell.angle_gamma   90.00
#
_symmetry.space_group_name_H-M   'P 1'
#
loop_
_entity.id
_entity.type
_entity.pdbx_description
1 polymer ?
#
loop_
_entity_poly.entity_id
_entity_poly.type
_entity_poly.pdbx_seq_one_letter_code
_entity_poly.pdbx_strand_id
1 'polypeptide(L)'
;MKLKALEGFKRAEIQMVIDTLKFSKKGKEESYKRLIDIALNKVITYRTQAELDGMEMKIMTHALMNKAMMLRAHYGMDKKSTERKHMYNLACTIATRRLQFQKKYGPSIEIEEAQTAGTVHAS
;
A
#
# COMPACT_ATOMS: atom_id res chain seq x y z
N MET A 1 16.25 0.62 0.70
CA MET A 1 15.85 0.73 2.12
C MET A 1 14.52 0.03 2.33
N LYS A 2 14.27 -0.59 3.49
CA LYS A 2 13.07 -1.40 3.77
C LYS A 2 12.52 -1.13 5.17
N LEU A 3 11.25 -1.40 5.39
CA LEU A 3 10.54 -1.23 6.67
C LEU A 3 9.71 -2.47 6.99
N LYS A 4 9.62 -2.86 8.26
CA LYS A 4 8.71 -3.92 8.74
C LYS A 4 7.27 -3.42 8.77
N ALA A 5 6.69 -3.19 7.60
CA ALA A 5 5.38 -2.54 7.47
C ALA A 5 4.21 -3.39 8.00
N LEU A 6 4.46 -4.64 8.38
CA LEU A 6 3.50 -5.58 8.96
C LEU A 6 3.73 -5.86 10.45
N GLU A 7 4.66 -5.13 11.08
CA GLU A 7 4.92 -5.26 12.51
C GLU A 7 3.65 -4.95 13.33
N GLY A 8 3.39 -5.78 14.34
CA GLY A 8 2.20 -5.69 15.19
C GLY A 8 0.92 -6.30 14.60
N PHE A 9 0.93 -6.80 13.36
CA PHE A 9 -0.25 -7.45 12.77
C PHE A 9 -0.45 -8.85 13.38
N LYS A 10 -1.70 -9.23 13.60
CA LYS A 10 -2.11 -10.56 14.06
C LYS A 10 -1.98 -11.60 12.94
N ARG A 11 -1.89 -12.88 13.31
CA ARG A 11 -1.80 -13.99 12.34
C ARG A 11 -2.93 -13.97 11.30
N ALA A 12 -4.17 -13.66 11.72
CA ALA A 12 -5.32 -13.56 10.82
C ALA A 12 -5.20 -12.39 9.83
N GLU A 13 -4.66 -11.25 10.27
CA GLU A 13 -4.42 -10.08 9.42
C GLU A 13 -3.36 -10.38 8.36
N ILE A 14 -2.27 -11.05 8.75
CA ILE A 14 -1.24 -11.52 7.80
C ILE A 14 -1.84 -12.50 6.79
N GLN A 15 -2.70 -13.42 7.23
CA GLN A 15 -3.35 -14.36 6.32
C GLN A 15 -4.26 -13.63 5.34
N MET A 16 -5.04 -12.64 5.80
CA MET A 16 -5.88 -11.80 4.94
C MET A 16 -5.05 -11.05 3.88
N VAL A 17 -3.87 -10.52 4.24
CA VAL A 17 -2.96 -9.89 3.29
C VAL A 17 -2.50 -10.89 2.22
N ILE A 18 -2.09 -12.10 2.62
CA ILE A 18 -1.63 -13.16 1.70
C ILE A 18 -2.74 -13.54 0.72
N ASP A 19 -3.95 -13.78 1.22
CA ASP A 19 -5.08 -14.20 0.39
C ASP A 19 -5.51 -13.09 -0.57
N THR A 20 -5.44 -11.84 -0.11
CA THR A 20 -5.69 -10.66 -0.94
C THR A 20 -4.65 -10.51 -2.04
N LEU A 21 -3.36 -10.70 -1.75
CA LEU A 21 -2.29 -10.64 -2.75
C LEU A 21 -2.45 -11.75 -3.80
N LYS A 22 -2.70 -12.99 -3.37
CA LYS A 22 -3.01 -14.11 -4.27
C LYS A 22 -4.20 -13.82 -5.18
N PHE A 23 -5.25 -13.23 -4.62
CA PHE A 23 -6.42 -12.82 -5.38
C PHE A 23 -6.08 -11.73 -6.40
N SER A 24 -5.31 -10.71 -6.00
CA SER A 24 -4.94 -9.57 -6.84
C SER A 24 -4.07 -9.92 -8.05
N LYS A 25 -3.43 -11.10 -8.04
CA LYS A 25 -2.63 -11.64 -9.15
C LYS A 25 -3.48 -12.01 -10.37
N LYS A 26 -4.75 -12.39 -10.14
CA LYS A 26 -5.66 -12.85 -11.22
C LYS A 26 -5.96 -11.70 -12.19
N GLY A 27 -5.84 -11.97 -13.49
CA GLY A 27 -6.17 -11.01 -14.55
C GLY A 27 -5.21 -9.82 -14.69
N LYS A 28 -4.02 -9.88 -14.09
CA LYS A 28 -2.97 -8.86 -14.25
C LYS A 28 -1.94 -9.26 -15.30
N GLU A 29 -1.31 -8.25 -15.88
CA GLU A 29 -0.16 -8.42 -16.77
C GLU A 29 1.03 -9.03 -16.03
N GLU A 30 1.91 -9.70 -16.77
CA GLU A 30 3.00 -10.49 -16.21
C GLU A 30 3.99 -9.67 -15.38
N SER A 31 4.31 -8.46 -15.83
CA SER A 31 5.15 -7.50 -15.10
C SER A 31 4.58 -7.19 -13.70
N TYR A 32 3.28 -6.92 -13.63
CA TYR A 32 2.59 -6.62 -12.38
C TYR A 32 2.45 -7.86 -11.49
N LYS A 33 2.21 -9.04 -12.08
CA LYS A 33 2.20 -10.32 -11.36
C LYS A 33 3.53 -10.59 -10.66
N ARG A 34 4.65 -10.33 -11.32
CA ARG A 34 5.99 -10.47 -10.71
C ARG A 34 6.16 -9.55 -9.51
N LEU A 35 5.70 -8.30 -9.60
CA LEU A 35 5.74 -7.38 -8.46
C LEU A 35 4.88 -7.87 -7.28
N ILE A 36 3.70 -8.42 -7.55
CA ILE A 36 2.86 -9.06 -6.53
C ILE A 36 3.59 -10.26 -5.92
N ASP A 37 4.20 -11.12 -6.73
CA ASP A 37 4.88 -12.32 -6.26
C ASP A 37 6.07 -12.00 -5.36
N ILE A 38 6.83 -10.94 -5.66
CA ILE A 38 7.91 -10.47 -4.80
C ILE A 38 7.37 -10.10 -3.41
N ALA A 39 6.33 -9.27 -3.34
CA ALA A 39 5.71 -8.88 -2.08
C ALA A 39 5.10 -10.09 -1.35
N LEU A 40 4.38 -10.96 -2.08
CA LEU A 40 3.73 -12.15 -1.55
C LEU A 40 4.73 -13.12 -0.94
N ASN A 41 5.83 -13.41 -1.63
CA ASN A 41 6.86 -14.32 -1.15
C ASN A 41 7.48 -13.80 0.15
N LYS A 42 7.79 -12.49 0.23
CA LYS A 42 8.29 -11.89 1.47
C LYS A 42 7.31 -12.03 2.62
N VAL A 43 6.03 -11.74 2.40
CA VAL A 43 5.00 -11.83 3.45
C VAL A 43 4.78 -13.28 3.90
N ILE A 44 4.82 -14.25 2.98
CA ILE A 44 4.70 -15.67 3.33
C ILE A 44 5.88 -16.12 4.20
N THR A 45 7.10 -15.78 3.79
CA THR A 45 8.34 -16.22 4.46
C THR A 45 8.53 -15.55 5.81
N TYR A 46 8.39 -14.22 5.87
CA TYR A 46 8.78 -13.42 7.03
C TYR A 46 7.61 -12.90 7.86
N ARG A 47 6.37 -13.00 7.36
CA ARG A 47 5.15 -12.62 8.08
C ARG A 47 5.22 -11.18 8.61
N THR A 48 5.10 -10.98 9.92
CA THR A 48 5.17 -9.66 10.57
C THR A 48 6.57 -9.05 10.51
N GLN A 49 7.61 -9.86 10.28
CA GLN A 49 9.00 -9.44 10.14
C GLN A 49 9.38 -9.12 8.69
N ALA A 50 8.43 -9.17 7.75
CA ALA A 50 8.70 -8.89 6.36
C ALA A 50 9.19 -7.46 6.16
N GLU A 51 10.40 -7.33 5.64
CA GLU A 51 10.99 -6.06 5.24
C GLU A 51 10.52 -5.66 3.84
N LEU A 52 9.66 -4.64 3.80
CA LEU A 52 8.98 -4.19 2.60
C LEU A 52 9.51 -2.81 2.18
N ASP A 53 9.61 -2.60 0.87
CA ASP A 53 9.86 -1.28 0.30
C ASP A 53 8.56 -0.52 0.01
N GLY A 54 8.69 0.72 -0.45
CA GLY A 54 7.54 1.58 -0.74
C GLY A 54 6.62 1.06 -1.85
N MET A 55 7.16 0.30 -2.82
CA MET A 55 6.38 -0.27 -3.92
C MET A 55 5.59 -1.48 -3.44
N GLU A 56 6.21 -2.35 -2.65
CA GLU A 56 5.55 -3.52 -2.07
C GLU A 56 4.41 -3.10 -1.13
N MET A 57 4.66 -2.09 -0.28
CA MET A 57 3.62 -1.49 0.56
C MET A 57 2.47 -0.91 -0.26
N LYS A 58 2.77 -0.24 -1.39
CA LYS A 58 1.75 0.33 -2.29
C LYS A 58 0.89 -0.76 -2.93
N ILE A 59 1.51 -1.83 -3.44
CA ILE A 59 0.82 -2.98 -4.04
C ILE A 59 -0.14 -3.61 -3.03
N MET A 60 0.33 -3.86 -1.80
CA MET A 60 -0.49 -4.42 -0.74
C MET A 60 -1.69 -3.54 -0.37
N THR A 61 -1.46 -2.24 -0.24
CA THR A 61 -2.52 -1.24 0.02
C THR A 61 -3.59 -1.32 -1.07
N HIS A 62 -3.19 -1.25 -2.34
CA HIS A 62 -4.12 -1.33 -3.46
C HIS A 62 -4.85 -2.68 -3.53
N ALA A 63 -4.16 -3.79 -3.28
CA ALA A 63 -4.76 -5.11 -3.29
C ALA A 63 -5.89 -5.23 -2.24
N LEU A 64 -5.64 -4.75 -1.02
CA LEU A 64 -6.63 -4.74 0.08
C LEU A 64 -7.83 -3.87 -0.25
N MET A 65 -7.60 -2.65 -0.74
CA MET A 65 -8.68 -1.74 -1.14
C MET A 65 -9.52 -2.34 -2.28
N ASN A 66 -8.87 -2.89 -3.30
CA ASN A 66 -9.56 -3.51 -4.43
C ASN A 66 -10.40 -4.71 -4.00
N LYS A 67 -9.87 -5.58 -3.13
CA LYS A 67 -10.64 -6.72 -2.63
C LYS A 67 -11.86 -6.25 -1.82
N ALA A 68 -11.70 -5.25 -0.96
CA ALA A 68 -12.81 -4.68 -0.21
C ALA A 68 -13.89 -4.08 -1.12
N MET A 69 -13.49 -3.35 -2.17
CA MET A 69 -14.42 -2.81 -3.17
C MET A 69 -15.16 -3.93 -3.92
N MET A 70 -14.46 -5.00 -4.32
CA MET A 70 -15.10 -6.14 -4.98
C MET A 70 -16.10 -6.87 -4.07
N LEU A 71 -15.78 -7.02 -2.78
CA LEU A 71 -16.74 -7.59 -1.82
C LEU A 71 -18.01 -6.73 -1.71
N ARG A 72 -17.88 -5.40 -1.74
CA ARG A 72 -19.04 -4.50 -1.77
C ARG A 72 -19.84 -4.65 -3.05
N ALA A 73 -19.16 -4.69 -4.20
CA ALA A 73 -19.82 -4.83 -5.50
C ALA A 73 -20.59 -6.15 -5.64
N HIS A 74 -20.03 -7.25 -5.12
CA HIS A 74 -20.62 -8.58 -5.28
C HIS A 74 -21.71 -8.90 -4.24
N TYR A 75 -21.54 -8.47 -2.99
CA TYR A 75 -22.45 -8.84 -1.89
C TYR A 75 -23.36 -7.70 -1.41
N GLY A 76 -23.19 -6.47 -1.91
CA GLY A 76 -23.91 -5.29 -1.45
C GLY A 76 -23.29 -4.66 -0.19
N MET A 77 -23.99 -3.68 0.39
CA MET A 77 -23.45 -2.86 1.49
C MET A 77 -23.46 -3.57 2.85
N ASP A 78 -24.40 -4.45 3.15
CA ASP A 78 -24.51 -4.98 4.52
C ASP A 78 -23.69 -6.26 4.72
N LYS A 79 -23.69 -7.13 3.71
CA LYS A 79 -22.92 -8.38 3.75
C LYS A 79 -21.41 -8.08 3.71
N LYS A 80 -20.65 -8.80 4.54
CA LYS A 80 -19.18 -8.68 4.65
C LYS A 80 -18.68 -7.30 5.10
N SER A 81 -19.53 -6.47 5.70
CA SER A 81 -19.15 -5.12 6.16
C SER A 81 -17.94 -5.11 7.10
N THR A 82 -17.91 -6.00 8.11
CA THR A 82 -16.79 -6.15 9.04
C THR A 82 -15.49 -6.52 8.34
N GLU A 83 -15.53 -7.49 7.42
CA GLU A 83 -14.36 -7.95 6.66
C GLU A 83 -13.79 -6.82 5.80
N ARG A 84 -14.66 -6.07 5.10
CA ARG A 84 -14.24 -4.90 4.31
C ARG A 84 -13.63 -3.80 5.19
N LYS A 85 -14.27 -3.47 6.31
CA LYS A 85 -13.74 -2.46 7.25
C LYS A 85 -12.36 -2.86 7.73
N HIS A 86 -12.17 -4.14 8.03
CA HIS A 86 -10.87 -4.67 8.43
C HIS A 86 -9.82 -4.53 7.32
N MET A 87 -10.15 -4.92 6.08
CA MET A 87 -9.26 -4.71 4.92
C MET A 87 -8.87 -3.24 4.73
N TYR A 88 -9.82 -2.30 4.87
CA TYR A 88 -9.53 -0.87 4.81
C TYR A 88 -8.61 -0.40 5.93
N ASN A 89 -8.83 -0.84 7.17
CA ASN A 89 -7.97 -0.48 8.30
C ASN A 89 -6.53 -0.96 8.10
N LEU A 90 -6.35 -2.20 7.62
CA LEU A 90 -5.02 -2.73 7.28
C LEU A 90 -4.37 -1.90 6.16
N ALA A 91 -5.12 -1.59 5.10
CA ALA A 91 -4.65 -0.76 4.00
C ALA A 91 -4.21 0.64 4.48
N CYS A 92 -5.02 1.30 5.31
CA CYS A 92 -4.69 2.61 5.89
C CYS A 92 -3.43 2.55 6.76
N THR A 93 -3.26 1.48 7.54
CA THR A 93 -2.08 1.30 8.40
C THR A 93 -0.81 1.14 7.56
N ILE A 94 -0.85 0.28 6.54
CA ILE A 94 0.28 0.07 5.61
C ILE A 94 0.57 1.37 4.83
N ALA A 95 -0.45 2.06 4.35
CA ALA A 95 -0.30 3.33 3.62
C ALA A 95 0.34 4.41 4.50
N THR A 96 -0.05 4.51 5.77
CA THR A 96 0.53 5.46 6.73
C THR A 96 2.02 5.16 6.95
N ARG A 97 2.37 3.88 7.16
CA ARG A 97 3.77 3.44 7.29
C ARG A 97 4.57 3.71 6.01
N ARG A 98 3.98 3.49 4.84
CA ARG A 98 4.58 3.85 3.54
C ARG A 98 4.85 5.35 3.43
N LEU A 99 3.89 6.19 3.82
CA LEU A 99 4.06 7.64 3.80
C LEU A 99 5.16 8.09 4.76
N GLN A 100 5.25 7.51 5.96
CA GLN A 100 6.35 7.78 6.89
C GLN A 100 7.71 7.34 6.31
N PHE A 101 7.77 6.18 5.68
CA PHE A 101 8.96 5.71 4.97
C PHE A 101 9.36 6.69 3.85
N GLN A 102 8.40 7.17 3.05
CA GLN A 102 8.66 8.13 1.98
C GLN A 102 9.05 9.51 2.51
N LYS A 103 8.49 9.97 3.63
CA LYS A 103 8.91 11.22 4.26
C LYS A 103 10.36 11.16 4.76
N LYS A 104 10.78 9.98 5.25
CA LYS A 104 12.12 9.79 5.82
C LYS A 104 13.19 9.49 4.77
N TYR A 105 12.84 8.78 3.70
CA TYR A 105 13.80 8.24 2.73
C TYR A 105 13.46 8.56 1.27
N GLY A 106 12.34 9.22 1.01
CA GLY A 106 11.97 9.65 -0.32
C GLY A 106 12.83 10.82 -0.78
N PRO A 107 12.80 11.13 -2.08
CA PRO A 107 13.50 12.27 -2.62
C PRO A 107 13.02 13.55 -1.93
N SER A 108 13.95 14.27 -1.30
CA SER A 108 13.74 15.63 -0.83
C SER A 108 13.51 16.50 -2.07
N ILE A 109 12.26 16.85 -2.35
CA ILE A 109 12.02 17.92 -3.31
C ILE A 109 12.32 19.20 -2.54
N GLU A 110 13.52 19.74 -2.71
CA GLU A 110 13.76 21.15 -2.44
C GLU A 110 12.86 21.90 -3.42
N ILE A 111 11.75 22.42 -2.90
CA ILE A 111 10.95 23.38 -3.66
C ILE A 111 11.81 24.64 -3.66
N GLU A 112 12.66 24.80 -4.67
CA GLU A 112 13.21 26.12 -4.98
C GLU A 112 11.99 27.03 -5.14
N GLU A 113 11.79 27.95 -4.19
CA GLU A 113 10.86 29.05 -4.34
C GLU A 113 11.25 29.74 -5.63
N ALA A 114 10.49 29.50 -6.70
CA ALA A 114 10.65 30.18 -7.95
C ALA A 114 10.66 31.67 -7.62
N GLN A 115 11.82 32.30 -7.78
CA GLN A 115 12.03 33.72 -7.54
C GLN A 115 10.91 34.46 -8.29
N THR A 116 9.93 34.95 -7.55
CA THR A 116 8.91 35.85 -8.09
C THR A 116 9.66 37.04 -8.63
N ALA A 117 9.73 37.13 -9.96
CA ALA A 117 10.42 38.18 -10.69
C ALA A 117 10.09 39.54 -10.09
N GLY A 118 11.13 40.20 -9.57
CA GLY A 118 11.03 41.54 -9.01
C GLY A 118 10.48 42.52 -10.04
N THR A 119 9.53 43.33 -9.58
CA THR A 119 9.29 44.73 -9.97
C THR A 119 9.99 45.24 -11.24
N VAL A 120 9.20 45.43 -12.31
CA VAL A 120 9.46 46.48 -13.31
C VAL A 120 8.44 47.59 -13.08
N HIS A 121 8.82 48.58 -12.28
CA HIS A 121 8.27 49.93 -12.43
C HIS A 121 9.06 50.57 -13.58
N ALA A 122 8.44 50.67 -14.76
CA ALA A 122 8.89 51.58 -15.79
C ALA A 122 8.15 52.91 -15.57
N SER A 123 8.95 53.97 -15.50
CA SER A 123 8.60 55.38 -15.29
C SER A 123 7.52 55.94 -16.19
#